data_AF-A0A252F7D6-F1
#
_entry.id   AF-A0A252F7D6-F1
#
_cell.length_a   1.000
_cell.length_b   1.000
_cell.length_c   1.000
_cell.angle_alpha   90.00
_cell.angle_beta   90.00
_cell.angle_gamma   90.00
#
_symmetry.space_group_name_H-M   'P 1'
#
loop_
_entity.id
_entity.type
_entity.pdbx_description
1 polymer ?
#
loop_
_entity_poly.entity_id
_entity_poly.type
_entity_poly.pdbx_seq_one_letter_code
_entity_poly.pdbx_strand_id
1 'polypeptide(L)'
;MDYAMANEELAVRAQEGDTDAENVLYENVYRLIYKLSRRCLTLCSRAGIDEDDLMQECWIGFHNAVMGYQTGRGMFSTYLGFHVKTACMRALNIHDGKMRVVPTVSIDTPVKDGEDITIADMIADESIDVTGGAEITDLQRVVRGAVARLTKREQELVNIVYVNNQPVAEFARAEGISPERARQLQHKMFRKLKRDLAIQAFEPYYMHEGSASDRRGQLWDAEFQIRWHDDHEAIERRIDDGISLYLAWCSDNSIQPDVAGQRRELVMWEAAQLNKT
;
A
#
# COMPACT_ATOMS: atom_id res chain seq x y z
N MET A 1 -1.36 64.44 3.70
CA MET A 1 -0.47 63.84 4.71
C MET A 1 -1.07 62.48 4.97
N ASP A 2 -0.77 61.51 4.11
CA ASP A 2 -1.28 60.14 4.26
C ASP A 2 -0.58 59.54 5.48
N TYR A 3 -1.35 59.33 6.54
CA TYR A 3 -0.89 58.55 7.67
C TYR A 3 -0.76 57.10 7.19
N ALA A 4 0.47 56.63 7.02
CA ALA A 4 0.72 55.21 6.78
C ALA A 4 0.08 54.42 7.93
N MET A 5 -0.93 53.60 7.60
CA MET A 5 -1.64 52.78 8.58
C MET A 5 -0.67 51.81 9.25
N ALA A 6 -0.88 51.54 10.54
CA ALA A 6 -0.05 50.60 11.28
C ALA A 6 -0.24 49.17 10.76
N ASN A 7 0.80 48.34 10.83
CA ASN A 7 0.74 46.94 10.39
C ASN A 7 -0.33 46.14 11.13
N GLU A 8 -0.59 46.49 12.39
CA GLU A 8 -1.62 45.86 13.21
C GLU A 8 -3.03 46.11 12.67
N GLU A 9 -3.30 47.33 12.20
CA GLU A 9 -4.59 47.70 11.60
C GLU A 9 -4.76 47.08 10.21
N LEU A 10 -3.69 47.11 9.41
CA LEU A 10 -3.63 46.44 8.11
C LEU A 10 -3.89 44.94 8.23
N ALA A 11 -3.33 44.27 9.24
CA ALA A 11 -3.53 42.85 9.46
C ALA A 11 -4.99 42.52 9.79
N VAL A 12 -5.66 43.32 10.62
CA VAL A 12 -7.09 43.12 10.92
C VAL A 12 -7.96 43.31 9.68
N ARG A 13 -7.69 44.35 8.87
CA ARG A 13 -8.42 44.55 7.61
C ARG A 13 -8.19 43.41 6.63
N ALA A 14 -6.94 42.95 6.50
CA ALA A 14 -6.60 41.81 5.65
C ALA A 14 -7.32 40.52 6.10
N GLN A 15 -7.48 40.28 7.41
CA GLN A 15 -8.29 39.17 7.95
C GLN A 15 -9.76 39.23 7.50
N GLU A 16 -10.31 40.43 7.37
CA GLU A 16 -11.69 40.66 6.91
C GLU A 16 -11.84 40.51 5.39
N GLY A 17 -10.74 40.22 4.67
CA GLY A 17 -10.71 40.02 3.22
C GLY A 17 -10.38 41.29 2.42
N ASP A 18 -9.90 42.35 3.07
CA ASP A 18 -9.43 43.55 2.39
C ASP A 18 -8.08 43.31 1.70
N THR A 19 -8.12 43.06 0.39
CA THR A 19 -6.94 42.76 -0.43
C THR A 19 -5.98 43.94 -0.55
N ASP A 20 -6.48 45.18 -0.52
CA ASP A 20 -5.62 46.36 -0.63
C ASP A 20 -4.81 46.52 0.67
N ALA A 21 -5.44 46.27 1.83
CA ALA A 21 -4.75 46.24 3.10
C ALA A 21 -3.71 45.11 3.16
N GLU A 22 -4.03 43.91 2.65
CA GLU A 22 -3.09 42.79 2.59
C GLU A 22 -1.87 43.12 1.70
N ASN A 23 -2.09 43.76 0.55
CA ASN A 23 -1.02 44.19 -0.36
C ASN A 23 -0.08 45.23 0.29
N VAL A 24 -0.64 46.24 0.97
CA VAL A 24 0.18 47.23 1.69
C VAL A 24 0.94 46.56 2.84
N LEU A 25 0.31 45.64 3.56
CA LEU A 25 0.98 44.89 4.62
C LEU A 25 2.12 44.03 4.06
N TYR A 26 1.89 43.36 2.94
CA TYR A 26 2.89 42.57 2.22
C TYR A 26 4.13 43.40 1.91
N GLU A 27 3.96 44.59 1.33
CA GLU A 27 5.07 45.50 1.02
C GLU A 27 5.82 45.95 2.28
N ASN A 28 5.09 46.27 3.35
CA ASN A 28 5.67 46.69 4.63
C ASN A 28 6.56 45.61 5.27
N VAL A 29 6.16 44.34 5.17
CA VAL A 29 6.85 43.23 5.85
C VAL A 29 7.82 42.45 4.95
N TYR A 30 7.82 42.68 3.64
CA TYR A 30 8.68 41.97 2.68
C TYR A 30 10.15 41.89 3.14
N ARG A 31 10.72 43.04 3.51
CA ARG A 31 12.12 43.11 3.97
C ARG A 31 12.34 42.39 5.29
N LEU A 32 11.34 42.38 6.16
CA LEU A 32 11.40 41.66 7.44
C LEU A 32 11.39 40.15 7.20
N ILE A 33 10.48 39.64 6.36
CA ILE A 33 10.40 38.21 6.02
C ILE A 33 11.72 37.74 5.42
N TYR A 34 12.25 38.46 4.43
CA TYR A 34 13.55 38.14 3.82
C TYR A 34 14.69 38.12 4.87
N LYS A 35 14.70 39.08 5.80
CA LYS A 35 15.69 39.13 6.88
C LYS A 35 15.57 37.93 7.82
N LEU A 36 14.36 37.48 8.12
CA LEU A 36 14.08 36.35 8.99
C LEU A 36 14.42 35.01 8.32
N SER A 37 14.18 34.89 7.01
CA SER A 37 14.46 33.68 6.23
C SER A 37 15.92 33.56 5.78
N ARG A 38 16.72 34.64 5.83
CA ARG A 38 18.09 34.68 5.30
C ARG A 38 19.00 33.51 5.71
N ARG A 39 18.93 33.07 6.98
CA ARG A 39 19.74 31.92 7.44
C ARG A 39 19.24 30.61 6.81
N CYS A 40 17.94 30.49 6.62
CA CYS A 40 17.29 29.33 6.01
C CYS A 40 17.56 29.25 4.50
N LEU A 41 17.67 30.40 3.81
CA LEU A 41 18.05 30.45 2.39
C LEU A 41 19.38 29.72 2.13
N THR A 42 20.38 29.91 3.00
CA THR A 42 21.68 29.22 2.88
C THR A 42 21.62 27.69 3.05
N LEU A 43 20.49 27.14 3.49
CA LEU A 43 20.28 25.70 3.69
C LEU A 43 19.46 25.05 2.57
N CYS A 44 18.86 25.85 1.66
CA CYS A 44 17.92 25.38 0.65
C CYS A 44 18.50 24.29 -0.25
N SER A 45 19.67 24.56 -0.86
CA SER A 45 20.35 23.58 -1.73
C SER A 45 20.62 22.24 -1.02
N ARG A 46 20.98 22.28 0.27
CA ARG A 46 21.22 21.05 1.05
C ARG A 46 19.93 20.31 1.40
N ALA A 47 18.81 21.02 1.50
CA ALA A 47 17.48 20.44 1.67
C ALA A 47 16.85 20.02 0.33
N GLY A 48 17.50 20.31 -0.81
CA GLY A 48 16.97 20.00 -2.14
C GLY A 48 15.78 20.87 -2.54
N ILE A 49 15.67 22.09 -2.01
CA ILE A 49 14.63 23.05 -2.36
C ILE A 49 15.26 24.31 -2.98
N ASP A 50 14.50 25.01 -3.83
CA ASP A 50 14.92 26.31 -4.36
C ASP A 50 14.63 27.45 -3.38
N GLU A 51 15.36 28.56 -3.52
CA GLU A 51 15.17 29.75 -2.68
C GLU A 51 13.76 30.34 -2.83
N ASP A 52 13.22 30.32 -4.06
CA ASP A 52 11.88 30.82 -4.37
C ASP A 52 10.80 29.97 -3.68
N ASP A 53 10.99 28.65 -3.59
CA ASP A 53 10.06 27.77 -2.87
C ASP A 53 10.06 28.06 -1.38
N LEU A 54 11.24 28.27 -0.78
CA LEU A 54 11.34 28.65 0.63
C LEU A 54 10.65 30.00 0.88
N MET A 55 10.81 30.96 -0.03
CA MET A 55 10.16 32.26 0.10
C MET A 55 8.64 32.15 -0.05
N GLN A 56 8.14 31.34 -0.98
CA GLN A 56 6.71 31.05 -1.10
C GLN A 56 6.14 30.43 0.19
N GLU A 57 6.85 29.48 0.80
CA GLU A 57 6.48 28.92 2.10
C GLU A 57 6.45 29.99 3.21
N CYS A 58 7.40 30.94 3.21
CA CYS A 58 7.37 32.06 4.14
C CYS A 58 6.14 32.95 3.94
N TRP A 59 5.69 33.14 2.70
CA TRP A 59 4.47 33.89 2.39
C TRP A 59 3.19 33.17 2.83
N ILE A 60 3.16 31.84 2.74
CA ILE A 60 2.10 31.03 3.37
C ILE A 60 2.13 31.22 4.88
N GLY A 61 3.32 31.24 5.49
CA GLY A 61 3.49 31.58 6.91
C GLY A 61 2.99 32.99 7.25
N PHE A 62 3.25 33.98 6.41
CA PHE A 62 2.70 35.33 6.54
C PHE A 62 1.17 35.33 6.51
N HIS A 63 0.56 34.67 5.53
CA HIS A 63 -0.90 34.59 5.42
C HIS A 63 -1.52 33.94 6.67
N ASN A 64 -0.92 32.84 7.17
CA ASN A 64 -1.33 32.22 8.43
C ASN A 64 -1.18 33.16 9.64
N ALA A 65 -0.12 33.98 9.66
CA ALA A 65 0.07 34.99 10.68
C ALA A 65 -0.98 36.09 10.60
N VAL A 66 -1.34 36.55 9.40
CA VAL A 66 -2.43 37.50 9.18
C VAL A 66 -3.72 36.89 9.72
N MET A 67 -4.13 35.72 9.25
CA MET A 67 -5.40 35.08 9.67
C MET A 67 -5.50 34.79 11.17
N GLY A 68 -4.38 34.52 11.84
CA GLY A 68 -4.33 34.22 13.27
C GLY A 68 -4.06 35.41 14.20
N TYR A 69 -3.75 36.60 13.68
CA TYR A 69 -3.34 37.74 14.48
C TYR A 69 -4.47 38.27 15.38
N GLN A 70 -4.13 38.75 16.58
CA GLN A 70 -5.10 39.36 17.50
C GLN A 70 -4.51 40.64 18.07
N THR A 71 -5.28 41.73 17.95
CA THR A 71 -4.89 43.04 18.46
C THR A 71 -4.76 43.03 19.98
N GLY A 72 -3.81 43.80 20.51
CA GLY A 72 -3.55 43.91 21.96
C GLY A 72 -2.65 42.82 22.56
N ARG A 73 -2.28 41.78 21.80
CA ARG A 73 -1.31 40.75 22.26
C ARG A 73 0.15 41.02 21.89
N GLY A 74 0.42 42.16 21.25
CA GLY A 74 1.76 42.61 20.85
C GLY A 74 1.83 42.99 19.38
N MET A 75 3.02 43.43 18.94
CA MET A 75 3.26 43.89 17.57
C MET A 75 3.11 42.77 16.54
N PHE A 76 2.54 43.06 15.38
CA PHE A 76 2.38 42.08 14.29
C PHE A 76 3.73 41.50 13.85
N SER A 77 4.76 42.33 13.73
CA SER A 77 6.12 41.93 13.32
C SER A 77 6.73 40.83 14.21
N THR A 78 6.44 40.86 15.52
CA THR A 78 6.91 39.84 16.46
C THR A 78 6.18 38.52 16.25
N TYR A 79 4.86 38.59 16.06
CA TYR A 79 4.02 37.43 15.80
C TYR A 79 4.35 36.76 14.45
N LEU A 80 4.53 37.57 13.41
CA LEU A 80 4.96 37.13 12.09
C LEU A 80 6.29 36.36 12.14
N GLY A 81 7.22 36.80 12.98
CA GLY A 81 8.51 36.14 13.15
C GLY A 81 8.41 34.65 13.53
N PHE A 82 7.43 34.30 14.36
CA PHE A 82 7.18 32.90 14.73
C PHE A 82 6.69 32.06 13.54
N HIS A 83 5.75 32.60 12.77
CA HIS A 83 5.16 31.90 11.62
C HIS A 83 6.15 31.73 10.47
N VAL A 84 6.93 32.77 10.15
CA VAL A 84 8.00 32.68 9.14
C VAL A 84 9.04 31.65 9.55
N LYS A 85 9.47 31.66 10.82
CA LYS A 85 10.41 30.66 11.34
C LYS A 85 9.82 29.26 11.22
N THR A 86 8.56 29.06 11.58
CA THR A 86 7.88 27.75 11.51
C THR A 86 7.80 27.26 10.06
N ALA A 87 7.43 28.13 9.13
CA ALA A 87 7.40 27.82 7.70
C ALA A 87 8.79 27.41 7.19
N CYS A 88 9.84 28.17 7.51
CA CYS A 88 11.19 27.81 7.10
C CYS A 88 11.63 26.44 7.64
N MET A 89 11.38 26.16 8.92
CA MET A 89 11.78 24.88 9.52
C MET A 89 11.04 23.71 8.88
N ARG A 90 9.76 23.89 8.55
CA ARG A 90 8.95 22.90 7.83
C ARG A 90 9.49 22.65 6.43
N ALA A 91 9.69 23.70 5.64
CA ALA A 91 10.17 23.62 4.26
C ALA A 91 11.55 22.93 4.17
N LEU A 92 12.43 23.22 5.14
CA LEU A 92 13.77 22.61 5.20
C LEU A 92 13.80 21.24 5.89
N ASN A 93 12.66 20.69 6.30
CA ASN A 93 12.57 19.43 7.05
C ASN A 93 13.47 19.41 8.31
N ILE A 94 13.48 20.53 9.05
CA ILE A 94 14.25 20.71 10.28
C ILE A 94 13.37 20.39 11.48
N HIS A 95 13.78 19.36 12.23
CA HIS A 95 13.13 18.95 13.48
C HIS A 95 14.18 18.92 14.60
N ASP A 96 13.83 19.46 15.78
CA ASP A 96 14.72 19.53 16.96
C ASP A 96 16.10 20.14 16.67
N GLY A 97 16.13 21.13 15.77
CA GLY A 97 17.36 21.80 15.33
C GLY A 97 18.25 20.98 14.38
N LYS A 98 17.78 19.83 13.91
CA LYS A 98 18.48 18.97 12.95
C LYS A 98 17.72 18.87 11.65
N MET A 99 18.42 19.13 10.55
CA MET A 99 17.87 18.96 9.20
C MET A 99 17.89 17.49 8.81
N ARG A 100 16.76 16.97 8.34
CA ARG A 100 16.63 15.60 7.83
C ARG A 100 16.66 15.64 6.30
N VAL A 101 17.81 15.29 5.74
CA VAL A 101 17.97 15.17 4.29
C VAL A 101 17.83 13.70 3.93
N VAL A 102 16.88 13.38 3.05
CA VAL A 102 16.80 12.06 2.43
C VAL A 102 17.70 12.14 1.19
N PRO A 103 18.83 11.43 1.14
CA PRO A 103 19.66 11.43 -0.05
C PRO A 103 18.90 10.75 -1.17
N THR A 104 18.48 11.53 -2.16
CA THR A 104 17.92 11.02 -3.41
C THR A 104 18.97 11.11 -4.49
N VAL A 105 18.92 10.16 -5.42
CA VAL A 105 19.70 10.18 -6.65
C VAL A 105 18.73 10.09 -7.81
N SER A 106 19.02 10.78 -8.92
CA SER A 106 18.18 10.63 -10.11
C SER A 106 18.33 9.21 -10.65
N ILE A 107 17.21 8.57 -10.94
CA ILE A 107 17.17 7.23 -11.54
C ILE A 107 17.75 7.25 -12.97
N ASP A 108 17.67 8.39 -13.65
CA ASP A 108 18.26 8.63 -14.97
C ASP A 108 19.78 8.90 -14.92
N THR A 109 20.39 8.89 -13.73
CA THR A 109 21.85 9.06 -13.63
C THR A 109 22.52 7.84 -14.28
N PRO A 110 23.47 8.03 -15.21
CA PRO A 110 24.22 6.91 -15.76
C PRO A 110 25.01 6.22 -14.65
N VAL A 111 25.07 4.89 -14.68
CA VAL A 111 25.82 4.09 -13.70
C VAL A 111 27.32 4.40 -13.78
N LYS A 112 27.79 4.71 -14.99
CA LYS A 112 29.17 5.06 -15.28
C LYS A 112 29.23 6.07 -16.44
N ASP A 113 30.13 7.05 -16.32
CA ASP A 113 30.32 8.10 -17.32
C ASP A 113 30.63 7.51 -18.70
N GLY A 114 29.81 7.87 -19.70
CA GLY A 114 29.96 7.45 -21.09
C GLY A 114 29.28 6.12 -21.44
N GLU A 115 28.53 5.52 -20.51
CA GLU A 115 27.65 4.38 -20.78
C GLU A 115 26.19 4.83 -20.75
N ASP A 116 25.36 4.28 -21.65
CA ASP A 116 23.92 4.62 -21.74
C ASP A 116 23.07 3.93 -20.64
N ILE A 117 23.68 3.06 -19.82
CA ILE A 117 23.00 2.32 -18.76
C ILE A 117 22.79 3.25 -17.58
N THR A 118 21.52 3.39 -17.18
CA THR A 118 21.08 4.22 -16.06
C THR A 118 20.90 3.40 -14.79
N ILE A 119 20.79 4.07 -13.64
CA ILE A 119 20.41 3.42 -12.38
C ILE A 119 19.06 2.71 -12.53
N ALA A 120 18.13 3.27 -13.32
CA ALA A 120 16.82 2.69 -13.63
C ALA A 120 16.94 1.25 -14.14
N ASP A 121 17.86 1.04 -15.08
CA ASP A 121 18.04 -0.24 -15.76
C ASP A 121 18.56 -1.35 -14.83
N MET A 122 19.14 -0.97 -13.67
CA MET A 122 19.68 -1.89 -12.68
C MET A 122 18.70 -2.24 -11.55
N ILE A 123 17.59 -1.53 -11.42
CA ILE A 123 16.60 -1.78 -10.36
C ILE A 123 15.72 -2.95 -10.82
N ALA A 124 15.80 -4.08 -10.10
CA ALA A 124 14.93 -5.22 -10.33
C ALA A 124 13.52 -4.95 -9.81
N ASP A 125 12.51 -5.37 -10.58
CA ASP A 125 11.12 -5.39 -10.14
C ASP A 125 10.85 -6.69 -9.38
N GLU A 126 10.72 -6.60 -8.06
CA GLU A 126 10.45 -7.74 -7.18
C GLU A 126 9.02 -8.29 -7.32
N SER A 127 8.13 -7.60 -8.04
CA SER A 127 6.76 -8.06 -8.26
C SER A 127 6.62 -9.05 -9.43
N ILE A 128 7.64 -9.13 -10.29
CA ILE A 128 7.60 -10.00 -11.47
C ILE A 128 7.96 -11.43 -11.06
N ASP A 129 6.93 -12.22 -10.82
CA ASP A 129 7.06 -13.66 -10.68
C ASP A 129 6.89 -14.36 -12.04
N VAL A 130 8.01 -14.69 -12.67
CA VAL A 130 8.04 -15.34 -14.00
C VAL A 130 7.56 -16.80 -13.92
N THR A 131 7.64 -17.44 -12.75
CA THR A 131 7.37 -18.87 -12.54
C THR A 131 6.02 -19.13 -11.86
N GLY A 132 5.61 -18.26 -10.94
CA GLY A 132 4.38 -18.44 -10.17
C GLY A 132 3.11 -18.46 -11.00
N GLY A 133 3.05 -17.75 -12.13
CA GLY A 133 1.87 -17.79 -13.00
C GLY A 133 1.58 -19.19 -13.58
N ALA A 134 2.62 -19.91 -14.00
CA ALA A 134 2.50 -21.28 -14.51
C ALA A 134 2.20 -22.27 -13.37
N GLU A 135 2.89 -22.09 -12.25
CA GLU A 135 2.74 -22.90 -11.04
C GLU A 135 1.33 -22.83 -10.44
N ILE A 136 0.79 -21.62 -10.32
CA ILE A 136 -0.59 -21.36 -9.87
C ILE A 136 -1.59 -22.03 -10.81
N THR A 137 -1.36 -21.94 -12.13
CA THR A 137 -2.24 -22.55 -13.13
C THR A 137 -2.27 -24.07 -13.01
N ASP A 138 -1.12 -24.69 -12.79
CA ASP A 138 -1.02 -26.14 -12.57
C ASP A 138 -1.64 -26.57 -11.24
N LEU A 139 -1.41 -25.82 -10.16
CA LEU A 139 -2.02 -26.07 -8.86
C LEU A 139 -3.56 -25.99 -8.93
N GLN A 140 -4.09 -24.97 -9.60
CA GLN A 140 -5.53 -24.83 -9.83
C GLN A 140 -6.12 -26.04 -10.58
N ARG A 141 -5.41 -26.55 -11.59
CA ARG A 141 -5.86 -27.72 -12.36
C ARG A 141 -5.98 -28.97 -11.48
N VAL A 142 -5.02 -29.19 -10.59
CA VAL A 142 -5.00 -30.32 -9.65
C VAL A 142 -6.10 -30.21 -8.61
N VAL A 143 -6.22 -29.03 -7.98
CA VAL A 143 -7.22 -28.77 -6.93
C VAL A 143 -8.63 -28.88 -7.50
N ARG A 144 -8.91 -28.30 -8.69
CA ARG A 144 -10.19 -28.46 -9.37
C ARG A 144 -10.49 -29.93 -9.68
N GLY A 145 -9.50 -30.70 -10.12
CA GLY A 145 -9.63 -32.13 -10.35
C GLY A 145 -9.99 -32.93 -9.10
N ALA A 146 -9.40 -32.59 -7.95
CA ALA A 146 -9.70 -33.22 -6.66
C ALA A 146 -11.08 -32.83 -6.12
N VAL A 147 -11.47 -31.56 -6.24
CA VAL A 147 -12.81 -31.08 -5.84
C VAL A 147 -13.91 -31.70 -6.70
N ALA A 148 -13.65 -31.92 -8.00
CA ALA A 148 -14.60 -32.59 -8.90
C ALA A 148 -14.91 -34.04 -8.48
N ARG A 149 -14.01 -34.71 -7.74
CA ARG A 149 -14.21 -36.08 -7.20
C ARG A 149 -15.00 -36.12 -5.90
N LEU A 150 -15.22 -34.97 -5.26
CA LEU A 150 -16.04 -34.88 -4.04
C LEU A 150 -17.53 -35.05 -4.36
N THR A 151 -18.35 -35.24 -3.32
CA THR A 151 -19.80 -35.29 -3.48
C THR A 151 -20.37 -33.89 -3.78
N LYS A 152 -21.52 -33.81 -4.45
CA LYS A 152 -22.16 -32.51 -4.79
C LYS A 152 -22.33 -31.59 -3.58
N ARG A 153 -22.72 -32.14 -2.43
CA ARG A 153 -22.86 -31.39 -1.16
C ARG A 153 -21.53 -30.86 -0.62
N GLU A 154 -20.44 -31.59 -0.83
CA GLU A 154 -19.10 -31.14 -0.44
C GLU A 154 -18.57 -30.08 -1.42
N GLN A 155 -18.94 -30.13 -2.71
CA GLN A 155 -18.60 -29.10 -3.70
C GLN A 155 -19.32 -27.78 -3.43
N GLU A 156 -20.60 -27.83 -3.05
CA GLU A 156 -21.38 -26.65 -2.64
C GLU A 156 -20.77 -25.99 -1.40
N LEU A 157 -20.29 -26.80 -0.45
CA LEU A 157 -19.53 -26.31 0.70
C LEU A 157 -18.25 -25.57 0.26
N VAL A 158 -17.48 -26.16 -0.66
CA VAL A 158 -16.25 -25.52 -1.18
C VAL A 158 -16.56 -24.18 -1.85
N ASN A 159 -17.61 -24.13 -2.65
CA ASN A 159 -18.00 -22.92 -3.37
C ASN A 159 -18.42 -21.79 -2.41
N ILE A 160 -19.28 -22.09 -1.44
CA ILE A 160 -19.77 -21.08 -0.49
C ILE A 160 -18.62 -20.60 0.40
N VAL A 161 -17.80 -21.51 0.93
CA VAL A 161 -16.79 -21.15 1.93
C VAL A 161 -15.52 -20.58 1.31
N TYR A 162 -14.98 -21.20 0.27
CA TYR A 162 -13.64 -20.88 -0.24
C TYR A 162 -13.65 -20.09 -1.55
N VAL A 163 -14.69 -20.20 -2.38
CA VAL A 163 -14.81 -19.40 -3.62
C VAL A 163 -15.49 -18.06 -3.35
N ASN A 164 -16.59 -18.09 -2.60
CA ASN A 164 -17.36 -16.89 -2.26
C ASN A 164 -16.94 -16.24 -0.94
N ASN A 165 -15.96 -16.82 -0.23
CA ASN A 165 -15.42 -16.34 1.04
C ASN A 165 -16.50 -16.11 2.13
N GLN A 166 -17.46 -17.04 2.25
CA GLN A 166 -18.54 -16.95 3.23
C GLN A 166 -18.30 -17.91 4.41
N PRO A 167 -18.75 -17.56 5.63
CA PRO A 167 -18.57 -18.45 6.78
C PRO A 167 -19.35 -19.76 6.60
N VAL A 168 -18.86 -20.84 7.22
CA VAL A 168 -19.51 -22.17 7.24
C VAL A 168 -20.97 -22.12 7.74
N ALA A 169 -21.32 -21.08 8.50
CA ALA A 169 -22.69 -20.80 8.95
C ALA A 169 -23.66 -20.40 7.81
N GLU A 170 -23.19 -19.80 6.72
CA GLU A 170 -24.00 -19.54 5.51
C GLU A 170 -24.32 -20.85 4.80
N PHE A 171 -23.34 -21.75 4.65
CA PHE A 171 -23.57 -23.10 4.14
C PHE A 171 -24.57 -23.88 5.00
N ALA A 172 -24.44 -23.79 6.33
CA ALA A 172 -25.35 -24.43 7.27
C ALA A 172 -26.80 -23.92 7.10
N ARG A 173 -26.97 -22.61 6.87
CA ARG A 173 -28.27 -21.99 6.59
C ARG A 173 -28.86 -22.42 5.24
N ALA A 174 -28.04 -22.44 4.19
CA ALA A 174 -28.47 -22.83 2.84
C ALA A 174 -28.94 -24.30 2.78
N GLU A 175 -28.26 -25.19 3.50
CA GLU A 175 -28.58 -26.63 3.54
C GLU A 175 -29.61 -26.99 4.63
N GLY A 176 -29.99 -26.06 5.51
CA GLY A 176 -30.91 -26.32 6.62
C GLY A 176 -30.34 -27.24 7.71
N ILE A 177 -29.02 -27.16 7.96
CA ILE A 177 -28.27 -28.04 8.86
C ILE A 177 -27.69 -27.22 10.03
N SER A 178 -27.42 -27.86 11.18
CA SER A 178 -26.70 -27.24 12.30
C SER A 178 -25.27 -26.81 11.89
N PRO A 179 -24.75 -25.64 12.37
CA PRO A 179 -23.38 -25.19 12.12
C PRO A 179 -22.31 -26.25 12.47
N GLU A 180 -22.53 -27.00 13.55
CA GLU A 180 -21.60 -28.05 13.97
C GLU A 180 -21.57 -29.23 12.99
N ARG A 181 -22.73 -29.54 12.39
CA ARG A 181 -22.83 -30.59 11.39
C ARG A 181 -22.21 -30.15 10.05
N ALA A 182 -22.27 -28.87 9.72
CA ALA A 182 -21.53 -28.30 8.59
C ALA A 182 -20.01 -28.39 8.79
N ARG A 183 -19.50 -28.08 10.00
CA ARG A 183 -18.09 -28.30 10.36
C ARG A 183 -17.68 -29.76 10.23
N GLN A 184 -18.49 -30.71 10.71
CA GLN A 184 -18.19 -32.13 10.55
C GLN A 184 -18.06 -32.55 9.07
N LEU A 185 -18.89 -31.98 8.20
CA LEU A 185 -18.83 -32.22 6.75
C LEU A 185 -17.54 -31.64 6.15
N GLN A 186 -17.17 -30.42 6.53
CA GLN A 186 -15.90 -29.78 6.16
C GLN A 186 -14.70 -30.64 6.57
N HIS A 187 -14.66 -31.15 7.80
CA HIS A 187 -13.61 -32.05 8.27
C HIS A 187 -13.54 -33.36 7.46
N LYS A 188 -14.69 -33.93 7.13
CA LYS A 188 -14.77 -35.15 6.31
C LYS A 188 -14.28 -34.90 4.88
N MET A 189 -14.63 -33.76 4.30
CA MET A 189 -14.14 -33.30 3.00
C MET A 189 -12.62 -33.15 3.00
N PHE A 190 -12.04 -32.43 3.97
CA PHE A 190 -10.58 -32.28 4.07
C PHE A 190 -9.85 -33.62 4.22
N ARG A 191 -10.40 -34.57 4.97
CA ARG A 191 -9.83 -35.92 5.07
C ARG A 191 -9.81 -36.66 3.73
N LYS A 192 -10.79 -36.41 2.85
CA LYS A 192 -10.82 -37.00 1.51
C LYS A 192 -9.81 -36.32 0.58
N LEU A 193 -9.77 -34.99 0.58
CA LEU A 193 -8.80 -34.21 -0.21
C LEU A 193 -7.35 -34.55 0.17
N LYS A 194 -7.05 -34.70 1.47
CA LYS A 194 -5.72 -35.10 1.97
C LYS A 194 -5.30 -36.52 1.56
N ARG A 195 -6.26 -37.39 1.24
CA ARG A 195 -6.00 -38.77 0.78
C ARG A 195 -5.99 -38.89 -0.73
N ASP A 196 -6.25 -37.79 -1.45
CA ASP A 196 -6.25 -37.79 -2.89
C ASP A 196 -4.81 -37.86 -3.41
N LEU A 197 -4.53 -38.86 -4.24
CA LEU A 197 -3.21 -39.09 -4.83
C LEU A 197 -2.74 -37.88 -5.66
N ALA A 198 -3.66 -37.14 -6.28
CA ALA A 198 -3.31 -35.95 -7.04
C ALA A 198 -2.87 -34.80 -6.14
N ILE A 199 -3.40 -34.70 -4.92
CA ILE A 199 -2.96 -33.67 -3.96
C ILE A 199 -1.64 -34.10 -3.30
N GLN A 200 -1.53 -35.37 -2.92
CA GLN A 200 -0.30 -35.93 -2.33
C GLN A 200 0.90 -35.88 -3.28
N ALA A 201 0.68 -36.06 -4.59
CA ALA A 201 1.74 -35.94 -5.59
C ALA A 201 2.27 -34.50 -5.75
N PHE A 202 1.46 -33.50 -5.40
CA PHE A 202 1.81 -32.07 -5.50
C PHE A 202 2.32 -31.49 -4.16
N GLU A 203 2.09 -32.17 -3.03
CA GLU A 203 2.54 -31.77 -1.69
C GLU A 203 4.06 -31.50 -1.59
N PRO A 204 4.97 -32.31 -2.18
CA PRO A 204 6.42 -32.07 -2.10
C PRO A 204 6.91 -30.86 -2.88
N TYR A 205 6.15 -30.38 -3.88
CA TYR A 205 6.62 -29.32 -4.79
C TYR A 205 6.32 -27.90 -4.26
N TYR A 206 5.25 -27.75 -3.46
CA TYR A 206 4.77 -26.44 -3.01
C TYR A 206 4.86 -26.22 -1.49
N MET A 207 5.12 -27.25 -0.69
CA MET A 207 5.22 -27.13 0.78
C MET A 207 6.67 -26.90 1.28
N HIS A 208 7.65 -26.75 0.39
CA HIS A 208 9.07 -26.61 0.75
C HIS A 208 9.63 -25.17 0.68
N GLU A 209 8.89 -24.21 0.11
CA GLU A 209 9.38 -22.83 0.02
C GLU A 209 8.88 -22.00 1.21
N GLY A 210 9.58 -22.13 2.33
CA GLY A 210 9.28 -21.35 3.53
C GLY A 210 10.18 -21.57 4.75
N SER A 211 11.24 -22.38 4.67
CA SER A 211 12.22 -22.47 5.76
C SER A 211 13.63 -22.26 5.24
N ALA A 212 14.20 -21.09 5.54
CA ALA A 212 15.63 -20.85 5.46
C ALA A 212 16.36 -21.96 6.25
N SER A 213 17.13 -22.79 5.56
CA SER A 213 18.06 -23.71 6.18
C SER A 213 19.37 -22.96 6.48
N ASP A 214 19.85 -23.00 7.72
CA ASP A 214 21.23 -22.62 8.02
C ASP A 214 22.18 -23.68 7.43
N ARG A 215 23.37 -23.23 7.00
CA ARG A 215 24.40 -23.91 6.19
C ARG A 215 25.01 -25.18 6.82
N ARG A 216 24.40 -25.76 7.86
CA ARG A 216 24.89 -26.96 8.56
C ARG A 216 23.94 -28.16 8.54
N GLY A 217 22.80 -28.08 7.86
CA GLY A 217 21.95 -29.26 7.63
C GLY A 217 21.47 -29.96 8.92
N GLN A 218 21.34 -29.23 10.02
CA GLN A 218 20.64 -29.73 11.21
C GLN A 218 19.17 -29.35 11.09
N LEU A 219 18.33 -30.35 10.77
CA LEU A 219 16.90 -30.32 10.99
C LEU A 219 16.67 -30.24 12.51
N TRP A 220 16.03 -29.17 12.95
CA TRP A 220 15.74 -28.92 14.36
C TRP A 220 14.67 -29.89 14.87
N ASP A 221 15.11 -30.89 15.63
CA ASP A 221 14.31 -31.56 16.67
C ASP A 221 14.71 -30.95 18.03
N ALA A 222 13.84 -30.12 18.63
CA ALA A 222 13.91 -29.83 20.07
C ALA A 222 12.63 -29.22 20.71
N GLU A 223 11.69 -28.63 19.95
CA GLU A 223 10.46 -28.06 20.55
C GLU A 223 9.14 -28.48 19.87
N PHE A 224 9.17 -29.47 18.98
CA PHE A 224 7.95 -30.13 18.47
C PHE A 224 7.45 -31.23 19.42
N GLN A 225 7.29 -30.90 20.71
CA GLN A 225 6.28 -31.53 21.55
C GLN A 225 5.01 -30.66 21.52
N ILE A 226 4.39 -30.54 20.35
CA ILE A 226 2.99 -30.08 20.31
C ILE A 226 2.16 -31.24 20.83
N ARG A 227 1.84 -31.17 22.11
CA ARG A 227 0.79 -31.96 22.73
C ARG A 227 -0.48 -31.67 21.94
N TRP A 228 -0.91 -32.68 21.17
CA TRP A 228 -1.99 -32.68 20.18
C TRP A 228 -3.39 -32.56 20.81
N HIS A 229 -3.60 -31.54 21.64
CA HIS A 229 -4.87 -31.26 22.28
C HIS A 229 -5.16 -29.76 22.14
N ASP A 230 -6.30 -29.47 21.52
CA ASP A 230 -7.00 -28.18 21.50
C ASP A 230 -6.28 -27.02 20.80
N ASP A 231 -6.51 -26.85 19.48
CA ASP A 231 -6.65 -25.53 18.83
C ASP A 231 -6.87 -25.68 17.31
N HIS A 232 -8.15 -25.80 16.94
CA HIS A 232 -8.61 -25.92 15.55
C HIS A 232 -8.51 -24.58 14.77
N GLU A 233 -8.48 -23.43 15.46
CA GLU A 233 -8.53 -22.10 14.86
C GLU A 233 -7.22 -21.66 14.19
N ALA A 234 -6.06 -22.13 14.65
CA ALA A 234 -4.76 -21.66 14.15
C ALA A 234 -4.38 -22.22 12.77
N ILE A 235 -4.91 -23.40 12.44
CA ILE A 235 -4.69 -24.06 11.14
C ILE A 235 -5.64 -23.48 10.09
N GLU A 236 -6.91 -23.24 10.47
CA GLU A 236 -7.87 -22.54 9.63
C GLU A 236 -7.39 -21.11 9.33
N ARG A 237 -6.86 -20.38 10.32
CA ARG A 237 -6.22 -19.07 10.10
C ARG A 237 -5.11 -19.10 9.07
N ARG A 238 -4.20 -20.06 9.11
CA ARG A 238 -3.06 -20.12 8.18
C ARG A 238 -3.46 -20.52 6.75
N ILE A 239 -4.51 -21.31 6.61
CA ILE A 239 -5.10 -21.65 5.31
C ILE A 239 -5.89 -20.46 4.77
N ASP A 240 -6.65 -19.78 5.63
CA ASP A 240 -7.39 -18.55 5.29
C ASP A 240 -6.46 -17.37 5.00
N ASP A 241 -5.31 -17.28 5.65
CA ASP A 241 -4.24 -16.29 5.38
C ASP A 241 -3.62 -16.56 4.01
N GLY A 242 -3.36 -17.84 3.66
CA GLY A 242 -2.89 -18.24 2.34
C GLY A 242 -3.90 -17.97 1.21
N ILE A 243 -5.19 -18.19 1.47
CA ILE A 243 -6.28 -17.89 0.52
C ILE A 243 -6.53 -16.39 0.41
N SER A 244 -6.44 -15.64 1.51
CA SER A 244 -6.61 -14.18 1.52
C SER A 244 -5.47 -13.45 0.81
N LEU A 245 -4.22 -13.91 0.96
CA LEU A 245 -3.07 -13.39 0.21
C LEU A 245 -3.21 -13.63 -1.29
N TYR A 246 -3.72 -14.79 -1.68
CA TYR A 246 -4.00 -15.14 -3.07
C TYR A 246 -5.12 -14.27 -3.69
N LEU A 247 -6.17 -13.98 -2.93
CA LEU A 247 -7.30 -13.17 -3.38
C LEU A 247 -7.02 -11.66 -3.38
N ALA A 248 -6.20 -11.16 -2.45
CA ALA A 248 -5.73 -9.76 -2.43
C ALA A 248 -4.93 -9.45 -3.71
N TRP A 249 -4.05 -10.37 -4.12
CA TRP A 249 -3.29 -10.29 -5.37
C TRP A 249 -4.19 -10.24 -6.63
N CYS A 250 -5.33 -10.93 -6.62
CA CYS A 250 -6.32 -10.83 -7.72
C CYS A 250 -7.04 -9.47 -7.75
N SER A 251 -7.19 -8.80 -6.61
CA SER A 251 -7.88 -7.49 -6.54
C SER A 251 -7.01 -6.32 -6.99
N ASP A 252 -5.70 -6.37 -6.71
CA ASP A 252 -4.74 -5.34 -7.13
C ASP A 252 -4.44 -5.37 -8.64
N ASN A 253 -4.67 -6.50 -9.32
CA ASN A 253 -4.37 -6.69 -10.74
C ASN A 253 -5.56 -6.47 -11.71
N SER A 254 -6.70 -5.94 -11.26
CA SER A 254 -7.87 -5.58 -12.11
C SER A 254 -8.38 -6.67 -13.08
N ILE A 255 -8.10 -7.95 -12.83
CA ILE A 255 -8.64 -9.07 -13.61
C ILE A 255 -9.91 -9.55 -12.91
N GLN A 256 -11.07 -8.99 -13.27
CA GLN A 256 -12.35 -9.62 -12.98
C GLN A 256 -12.57 -10.78 -13.96
N PRO A 257 -12.81 -12.03 -13.51
CA PRO A 257 -13.35 -13.06 -14.38
C PRO A 257 -14.85 -12.80 -14.59
N ASP A 258 -15.18 -12.32 -15.79
CA ASP A 258 -16.52 -12.24 -16.37
C ASP A 258 -17.37 -13.47 -16.00
N VAL A 259 -18.49 -13.17 -15.34
CA VAL A 259 -19.53 -14.10 -14.91
C VAL A 259 -20.43 -14.37 -16.11
N ALA A 260 -20.29 -15.56 -16.69
CA ALA A 260 -21.26 -16.16 -17.62
C ALA A 260 -21.56 -15.32 -18.87
N GLY A 261 -20.66 -15.36 -19.86
CA GLY A 261 -20.91 -14.59 -21.08
C GLY A 261 -20.33 -15.12 -22.38
N GLN A 262 -19.11 -15.66 -22.46
CA GLN A 262 -18.49 -15.77 -23.78
C GLN A 262 -17.40 -16.85 -23.90
N ARG A 263 -17.78 -18.13 -24.01
CA ARG A 263 -17.03 -19.15 -24.80
C ARG A 263 -17.94 -20.28 -25.30
N ARG A 264 -19.13 -19.92 -25.81
CA ARG A 264 -19.84 -20.77 -26.79
C ARG A 264 -19.41 -20.50 -28.24
N GLU A 265 -18.60 -19.47 -28.49
CA GLU A 265 -18.12 -19.15 -29.85
C GLU A 265 -16.65 -19.53 -30.11
N LEU A 266 -15.80 -19.68 -29.09
CA LEU A 266 -14.42 -20.15 -29.33
C LEU A 266 -14.32 -21.67 -29.58
N VAL A 267 -15.24 -22.46 -29.05
CA VAL A 267 -15.29 -23.93 -29.27
C VAL A 267 -15.85 -24.26 -30.68
N MET A 268 -16.53 -23.32 -31.35
CA MET A 268 -17.02 -23.53 -32.71
C MET A 268 -16.01 -23.10 -33.79
N TRP A 269 -15.03 -22.22 -33.47
CA TRP A 269 -14.03 -21.78 -34.44
C TRP A 269 -12.83 -22.73 -34.54
N GLU A 270 -12.39 -23.35 -33.43
CA GLU A 270 -11.33 -24.38 -33.46
C GLU A 270 -11.81 -25.75 -33.99
N ALA A 271 -13.10 -26.09 -33.82
CA ALA A 271 -13.67 -27.32 -34.35
C ALA A 271 -13.86 -27.30 -35.89
N ALA A 272 -13.85 -26.12 -36.53
CA ALA A 272 -13.96 -25.98 -37.98
C ALA A 272 -12.60 -25.99 -38.71
N GLN A 273 -11.47 -25.84 -38.00
CA GLN A 273 -10.12 -25.82 -38.59
C GLN A 273 -9.38 -27.16 -38.51
N LEU A 274 -9.87 -28.13 -37.74
CA LEU A 274 -9.26 -29.47 -37.60
C LEU A 274 -9.86 -30.56 -38.52
N ASN A 275 -10.62 -30.19 -39.56
CA ASN A 275 -11.21 -31.16 -40.50
C ASN A 275 -10.92 -30.86 -41.99
N LYS A 276 -9.80 -30.20 -42.29
CA LYS A 276 -9.20 -30.17 -43.64
C LYS A 276 -7.68 -30.34 -43.55
N THR A 277 -7.25 -31.59 -43.35
CA THR A 277 -6.14 -32.28 -44.04
C THR A 277 -6.08 -33.70 -43.55
#